data_AF-A0A968ZRC4-F1
#
_entry.id   AF-A0A968ZRC4-F1
#
_cell.length_a   1.000
_cell.length_b   1.000
_cell.length_c   1.000
_cell.angle_alpha   90.00
_cell.angle_beta   90.00
_cell.angle_gamma   90.00
#
_symmetry.space_group_name_H-M   'P 1'
#
loop_
_entity.id
_entity.type
_entity.pdbx_description
1 polymer ?
#
loop_
_entity_poly.entity_id
_entity_poly.type
_entity_poly.pdbx_seq_one_letter_code
_entity_poly.pdbx_strand_id
1 'polypeptide(L)'
;MKLPSYKSYQTYNRVWLPIETGAQGLFIVRIPPGLQKMTRRFYWDLMNCRMEWMILQAMEQGGTSAPELQALFLETLRALHPTQEAPSLYEDEAEEGEGEDAQMKQVWVWASDWGTSLLELNGRWMELLQAQSAEVTFPVDLSPVPEEASLSAVEQHDSVDLRAFLTELRTA
;
A
#
# COMPACT_ATOMS: atom_id res chain seq x y z
N MET A 1 -19.86 5.21 -3.31
CA MET A 1 -18.59 5.51 -4.01
C MET A 1 -18.01 4.18 -4.47
N LYS A 2 -17.44 4.09 -5.68
CA LYS A 2 -16.81 2.85 -6.15
C LYS A 2 -15.49 2.66 -5.38
N LEU A 3 -15.15 1.42 -5.01
CA LEU A 3 -13.86 1.12 -4.41
C LEU A 3 -12.72 1.48 -5.38
N PRO A 4 -11.59 1.97 -4.88
CA PRO A 4 -10.42 2.18 -5.71
C PRO A 4 -9.98 0.83 -6.31
N SER A 5 -9.49 0.88 -7.54
CA SER A 5 -8.74 -0.23 -8.15
C SER A 5 -7.37 0.27 -8.55
N TYR A 6 -6.39 -0.63 -8.64
CA TYR A 6 -5.05 -0.34 -9.14
C TYR A 6 -5.05 0.59 -10.38
N LYS A 7 -5.84 0.25 -11.41
CA LYS A 7 -5.89 1.04 -12.66
C LYS A 7 -6.34 2.48 -12.44
N SER A 8 -7.27 2.69 -11.50
CA SER A 8 -7.72 4.02 -11.15
C SER A 8 -6.77 4.76 -10.21
N TYR A 9 -6.12 4.03 -9.29
CA TYR A 9 -5.19 4.60 -8.31
C TYR A 9 -4.00 5.30 -9.00
N GLN A 10 -3.52 4.71 -10.10
CA GLN A 10 -2.43 5.26 -10.92
C GLN A 10 -2.76 6.59 -11.61
N THR A 11 -4.04 6.95 -11.75
CA THR A 11 -4.46 8.18 -12.44
C THR A 11 -4.91 9.27 -11.47
N TYR A 12 -4.82 9.03 -10.17
CA TYR A 12 -5.16 10.02 -9.16
C TYR A 12 -4.02 11.04 -9.02
N ASN A 13 -4.33 12.31 -9.26
CA ASN A 13 -3.35 13.41 -9.27
C ASN A 13 -3.32 14.22 -7.96
N ARG A 14 -4.04 13.76 -6.94
CA ARG A 14 -4.08 14.36 -5.61
C ARG A 14 -3.55 13.36 -4.61
N VAL A 15 -2.92 13.88 -3.55
CA VAL A 15 -2.33 13.06 -2.50
C VAL A 15 -2.76 13.59 -1.14
N TRP A 16 -3.03 12.67 -0.22
CA TRP A 16 -3.21 12.97 1.19
C TRP A 16 -1.91 12.68 1.93
N LEU A 17 -1.44 13.69 2.67
CA LEU A 17 -0.27 13.63 3.53
C LEU A 17 -0.74 13.77 4.98
N PRO A 18 -0.74 12.69 5.80
CA PRO A 18 -1.13 12.80 7.19
C PRO A 18 -0.07 13.47 8.08
N ILE A 19 1.16 13.61 7.61
CA ILE A 19 2.32 14.00 8.42
C ILE A 19 3.08 15.13 7.71
N GLU A 20 3.32 16.25 8.40
CA GLU A 20 4.06 17.39 7.84
C GLU A 20 5.58 17.19 7.84
N THR A 21 6.12 16.32 8.71
CA THR A 21 7.56 15.99 8.79
C THR A 21 7.79 14.57 9.32
N GLY A 22 8.79 13.84 8.79
CA GLY A 22 9.13 12.48 9.26
C GLY A 22 8.84 11.40 8.23
N ALA A 23 8.28 10.27 8.67
CA ALA A 23 8.04 9.06 7.87
C ALA A 23 6.84 9.20 6.91
N GLN A 24 6.87 10.27 6.10
CA GLN A 24 5.80 10.66 5.18
C GLN A 24 5.57 9.61 4.09
N GLY A 25 6.63 8.90 3.71
CA GLY A 25 6.60 7.89 2.67
C GLY A 25 5.72 6.70 3.03
N LEU A 26 5.54 6.38 4.31
CA LEU A 26 4.67 5.29 4.74
C LEU A 26 3.19 5.59 4.53
N PHE A 27 2.72 6.74 5.02
CA PHE A 27 1.28 6.91 5.22
C PHE A 27 0.57 7.68 4.10
N ILE A 28 1.34 8.17 3.13
CA ILE A 28 0.85 8.91 1.97
C ILE A 28 -0.01 8.04 1.05
N VAL A 29 -1.14 8.57 0.58
CA VAL A 29 -2.01 7.90 -0.41
C VAL A 29 -2.49 8.87 -1.47
N ARG A 30 -2.68 8.36 -2.68
CA ARG A 30 -3.37 9.12 -3.73
C ARG A 30 -4.88 9.12 -3.49
N ILE A 31 -5.52 10.23 -3.84
CA ILE A 31 -6.95 10.48 -3.57
C ILE A 31 -7.72 10.58 -4.88
N PRO A 32 -8.88 9.91 -5.03
CA PRO A 32 -9.74 10.08 -6.19
C PRO A 32 -10.29 11.51 -6.32
N PRO A 33 -10.56 11.98 -7.54
CA PRO A 33 -11.16 13.28 -7.78
C PRO A 33 -12.53 13.38 -7.08
N GLY A 34 -12.81 14.53 -6.48
CA GLY A 34 -14.07 14.80 -5.78
C GLY A 34 -14.24 14.13 -4.42
N LEU A 35 -13.26 13.37 -3.91
CA LEU A 35 -13.32 12.89 -2.52
C LEU A 35 -13.11 14.07 -1.56
N GLN A 36 -14.13 14.31 -0.73
CA GLN A 36 -14.13 15.37 0.29
C GLN A 36 -13.85 14.84 1.69
N LYS A 37 -14.24 13.59 1.97
CA LYS A 37 -14.02 12.94 3.27
C LYS A 37 -13.51 11.53 3.07
N MET A 38 -12.47 11.17 3.80
CA MET A 38 -11.90 9.82 3.78
C MET A 38 -12.22 9.10 5.08
N THR A 39 -12.95 7.99 5.00
CA THR A 39 -13.16 7.10 6.14
C THR A 39 -11.92 6.23 6.37
N ARG A 40 -11.82 5.64 7.56
CA ARG A 40 -10.73 4.70 7.89
C ARG A 40 -10.69 3.53 6.91
N ARG A 41 -11.86 2.98 6.57
CA ARG A 41 -11.96 1.88 5.59
C ARG A 41 -11.45 2.29 4.21
N PHE A 42 -11.86 3.46 3.75
CA PHE A 42 -11.44 3.94 2.44
C PHE A 42 -9.93 4.23 2.38
N TYR A 43 -9.34 4.72 3.47
CA TYR A 43 -7.90 4.87 3.59
C TYR A 43 -7.15 3.54 3.46
N TRP A 44 -7.64 2.48 4.12
CA TRP A 44 -7.06 1.14 3.96
C TRP A 44 -7.19 0.62 2.54
N ASP A 45 -8.35 0.79 1.90
CA ASP A 45 -8.54 0.38 0.51
C ASP A 45 -7.53 1.10 -0.41
N LEU A 46 -7.25 2.39 -0.17
CA LEU A 46 -6.23 3.15 -0.91
C LEU A 46 -4.80 2.67 -0.61
N MET A 47 -4.47 2.39 0.64
CA MET A 47 -3.15 1.86 1.01
C MET A 47 -2.91 0.46 0.44
N ASN A 48 -3.93 -0.40 0.40
CA ASN A 48 -3.85 -1.71 -0.26
C ASN A 48 -3.58 -1.54 -1.76
N CYS A 49 -4.33 -0.66 -2.44
CA CYS A 49 -4.05 -0.33 -3.84
C CYS A 49 -2.62 0.21 -4.04
N ARG A 50 -2.10 1.00 -3.10
CA ARG A 50 -0.71 1.48 -3.14
C ARG A 50 0.29 0.34 -3.00
N MET A 51 0.06 -0.61 -2.09
CA MET A 51 0.94 -1.76 -1.89
C MET A 51 0.93 -2.68 -3.11
N GLU A 52 -0.25 -3.00 -3.64
CA GLU A 52 -0.40 -3.72 -4.91
C GLU A 52 0.39 -3.03 -6.02
N TRP A 53 0.29 -1.70 -6.10
CA TRP A 53 1.04 -0.93 -7.08
C TRP A 53 2.56 -1.05 -6.90
N MET A 54 3.09 -0.87 -5.70
CA MET A 54 4.52 -0.99 -5.43
C MET A 54 5.06 -2.40 -5.72
N ILE A 55 4.29 -3.44 -5.40
CA ILE A 55 4.62 -4.84 -5.71
C ILE A 55 4.77 -5.05 -7.21
N LEU A 56 3.76 -4.65 -7.98
CA LEU A 56 3.76 -4.87 -9.42
C LEU A 56 4.81 -4.03 -10.13
N GLN A 57 5.05 -2.79 -9.68
CA GLN A 57 6.16 -2.00 -10.19
C GLN A 57 7.52 -2.67 -9.92
N ALA A 58 7.73 -3.23 -8.73
CA ALA A 58 8.97 -3.95 -8.41
C ALA A 58 9.16 -5.21 -9.30
N MET A 59 8.08 -5.90 -9.66
CA MET A 59 8.13 -7.05 -10.56
C MET A 59 8.33 -6.65 -12.02
N GLU A 60 7.51 -5.73 -12.53
CA GLU A 60 7.50 -5.33 -13.96
C GLU A 60 8.73 -4.52 -14.36
N GLN A 61 9.18 -3.60 -13.50
CA GLN A 61 10.26 -2.65 -13.81
C GLN A 61 11.56 -2.98 -13.08
N GLY A 62 11.44 -3.41 -11.82
CA GLY A 62 12.60 -3.79 -11.01
C GLY A 62 13.14 -5.18 -11.33
N GLY A 63 12.39 -6.00 -12.07
CA GLY A 63 12.75 -7.38 -12.38
C GLY A 63 12.84 -8.28 -11.14
N THR A 64 12.21 -7.88 -10.03
CA THR A 64 12.21 -8.67 -8.79
C THR A 64 11.19 -9.78 -8.89
N SER A 65 11.60 -11.01 -8.60
CA SER A 65 10.70 -12.16 -8.68
C SER A 65 9.75 -12.22 -7.48
N ALA A 66 8.59 -12.86 -7.64
CA ALA A 66 7.63 -13.01 -6.55
C ALA A 66 8.21 -13.77 -5.32
N PRO A 67 9.05 -14.81 -5.47
CA PRO A 67 9.75 -15.42 -4.33
C PRO A 67 10.69 -14.47 -3.58
N GLU A 68 11.40 -13.58 -4.28
CA GLU A 68 12.27 -12.59 -3.65
C GLU A 68 11.45 -11.56 -2.86
N LEU A 69 10.34 -11.10 -3.44
CA LEU A 69 9.41 -10.22 -2.74
C LEU A 69 8.79 -10.92 -1.52
N GLN A 70 8.37 -12.19 -1.65
CA GLN A 70 7.87 -12.99 -0.53
C GLN A 70 8.87 -13.02 0.62
N ALA A 71 10.16 -13.23 0.35
CA ALA A 71 11.19 -13.22 1.38
C ALA A 71 11.31 -11.86 2.08
N LEU A 72 11.25 -10.75 1.32
CA LEU A 72 11.30 -9.38 1.84
C LEU A 72 10.08 -9.04 2.72
N PHE A 73 8.90 -9.43 2.27
CA PHE A 73 7.66 -9.27 3.03
C PHE A 73 7.67 -10.10 4.32
N LEU A 74 8.14 -11.35 4.27
CA LEU A 74 8.27 -12.21 5.45
C LEU A 74 9.24 -11.64 6.48
N GLU A 75 10.38 -11.10 6.05
CA GLU A 75 11.32 -10.42 6.95
C GLU A 75 10.67 -9.23 7.65
N THR A 76 9.91 -8.43 6.90
CA THR A 76 9.19 -7.27 7.43
C THR A 76 8.09 -7.69 8.41
N LEU A 77 7.26 -8.65 8.02
CA LEU A 77 6.16 -9.15 8.86
C LEU A 77 6.68 -9.73 10.18
N ARG A 78 7.76 -10.52 10.14
CA ARG A 78 8.36 -11.10 11.36
C ARG A 78 8.91 -10.04 12.31
N ALA A 79 9.41 -8.92 11.78
CA ALA A 79 9.87 -7.82 12.60
C ALA A 79 8.70 -7.05 13.26
N LEU A 80 7.55 -6.97 12.59
CA LEU A 80 6.36 -6.28 13.10
C LEU A 80 5.53 -7.14 14.05
N HIS A 81 5.27 -8.39 13.67
CA HIS A 81 4.41 -9.33 14.37
C HIS A 81 4.87 -10.78 14.11
N PRO A 82 5.82 -11.32 14.92
CA PRO A 82 6.50 -12.58 14.65
C PRO A 82 5.61 -13.82 14.44
N THR A 83 4.41 -13.82 15.03
CA THR A 83 3.50 -14.97 14.99
C THR A 83 2.37 -14.81 13.97
N GLN A 84 2.37 -13.74 13.16
CA GLN A 84 1.33 -13.55 12.15
C GLN A 84 1.55 -14.49 10.97
N GLU A 85 0.47 -15.11 10.49
CA GLU A 85 0.50 -15.91 9.27
C GLU A 85 0.75 -15.01 8.06
N ALA A 86 1.60 -15.49 7.15
CA ALA A 86 1.93 -14.79 5.92
C ALA A 86 1.06 -15.32 4.77
N PRO A 87 0.66 -14.46 3.83
CA PRO A 87 0.06 -14.89 2.57
C PRO A 87 0.97 -15.90 1.86
N SER A 88 0.36 -16.96 1.32
CA SER A 88 1.08 -17.96 0.53
C SER A 88 1.23 -17.46 -0.90
N LEU A 89 2.42 -17.61 -1.48
CA LEU A 89 2.69 -17.18 -2.86
C LEU A 89 1.98 -18.04 -3.90
N TYR A 90 1.70 -19.30 -3.57
CA TYR A 90 1.00 -20.25 -4.40
C TYR A 90 -0.18 -20.79 -3.58
N GLU A 91 -1.37 -20.78 -4.18
CA GLU A 91 -2.42 -21.70 -3.72
C GLU A 91 -2.00 -23.09 -4.21
N ASP A 92 -2.08 -24.10 -3.34
CA ASP A 92 -1.69 -25.50 -3.64
C ASP A 92 -2.47 -26.11 -4.83
N GLU A 93 -3.44 -25.38 -5.40
CA GLU A 93 -4.36 -25.79 -6.47
C GLU A 93 -4.09 -25.10 -7.82
N ALA A 94 -2.90 -24.55 -8.07
CA ALA A 94 -2.53 -24.15 -9.43
C ALA A 94 -2.39 -25.42 -10.30
N GLU A 95 -3.46 -25.79 -11.01
CA GLU A 95 -3.44 -26.90 -11.97
C GLU A 95 -2.29 -26.71 -12.97
N GLU A 96 -1.44 -27.72 -13.13
CA GLU A 96 -0.37 -27.73 -14.13
C GLU A 96 -0.98 -27.50 -15.54
N GLY A 97 -0.90 -26.27 -16.04
CA GLY A 97 -1.42 -25.92 -17.38
C GLY A 97 -2.13 -24.56 -17.49
N GLU A 98 -2.34 -23.83 -16.39
CA GLU A 98 -2.91 -22.49 -16.49
C GLU A 98 -1.93 -21.50 -17.14
N GLY A 99 -2.41 -20.75 -18.15
CA GLY A 99 -1.59 -19.80 -18.92
C GLY A 99 -1.18 -18.54 -18.14
N GLU A 100 -0.39 -17.68 -18.79
CA GLU A 100 0.16 -16.44 -18.21
C GLU A 100 -0.87 -15.55 -17.48
N ASP A 101 -2.12 -15.52 -17.97
CA ASP A 101 -3.22 -14.75 -17.37
C ASP A 101 -3.60 -15.23 -15.96
N ALA A 102 -3.58 -16.54 -15.72
CA ALA A 102 -3.92 -17.11 -14.43
C ALA A 102 -2.81 -16.88 -13.39
N GLN A 103 -1.56 -17.02 -13.82
CA GLN A 103 -0.40 -16.70 -12.99
C GLN A 103 -0.41 -15.22 -12.58
N MET A 104 -0.72 -14.32 -13.52
CA MET A 104 -0.84 -12.91 -13.21
C MET A 104 -1.96 -12.67 -12.19
N LYS A 105 -3.14 -13.29 -12.37
CA LYS A 105 -4.26 -13.19 -11.42
C LYS A 105 -3.88 -13.66 -10.01
N GLN A 106 -3.12 -14.73 -9.87
CA GLN A 106 -2.62 -15.20 -8.57
C GLN A 106 -1.71 -14.16 -7.91
N VAL A 107 -0.80 -13.55 -8.68
CA VAL A 107 0.06 -12.46 -8.18
C VAL A 107 -0.77 -11.27 -7.68
N TRP A 108 -1.86 -10.93 -8.36
CA TRP A 108 -2.77 -9.87 -7.91
C TRP A 108 -3.44 -10.19 -6.56
N VAL A 109 -3.95 -11.42 -6.41
CA VAL A 109 -4.57 -11.85 -5.15
C VAL A 109 -3.54 -11.83 -4.02
N TRP A 110 -2.37 -12.43 -4.26
CA TRP A 110 -1.25 -12.46 -3.33
C TRP A 110 -0.79 -11.05 -2.91
N ALA A 111 -0.71 -10.11 -3.84
CA ALA A 111 -0.36 -8.73 -3.55
C ALA A 111 -1.41 -8.02 -2.65
N SER A 112 -2.69 -8.30 -2.89
CA SER A 112 -3.79 -7.77 -2.07
C SER A 112 -3.79 -8.34 -0.66
N ASP A 113 -3.49 -9.63 -0.51
CA ASP A 113 -3.39 -10.32 0.77
C ASP A 113 -2.25 -9.78 1.63
N TRP A 114 -1.14 -9.37 1.01
CA TRP A 114 -0.05 -8.67 1.70
C TRP A 114 -0.46 -7.31 2.24
N GLY A 115 -1.27 -6.54 1.50
CA GLY A 115 -1.87 -5.29 1.99
C GLY A 115 -2.69 -5.54 3.25
N THR A 116 -3.58 -6.53 3.21
CA THR A 116 -4.39 -6.93 4.36
C THR A 116 -3.52 -7.38 5.54
N SER A 117 -2.52 -8.22 5.29
CA SER A 117 -1.65 -8.76 6.34
C SER A 117 -0.80 -7.67 7.00
N LEU A 118 -0.12 -6.83 6.22
CA LEU A 118 0.78 -5.83 6.78
C LEU A 118 0.08 -4.58 7.34
N LEU A 119 -1.12 -4.25 6.85
CA LEU A 119 -1.77 -2.97 7.19
C LEU A 119 -3.03 -3.12 8.03
N GLU A 120 -3.85 -4.15 7.77
CA GLU A 120 -5.15 -4.33 8.44
C GLU A 120 -5.03 -5.28 9.64
N LEU A 121 -4.40 -6.44 9.46
CA LEU A 121 -4.23 -7.44 10.51
C LEU A 121 -3.07 -7.12 11.44
N ASN A 122 -2.10 -6.35 10.96
CA ASN A 122 -1.00 -5.87 11.79
C ASN A 122 -1.43 -4.64 12.61
N GLY A 123 -1.65 -4.83 13.91
CA GLY A 123 -2.07 -3.75 14.82
C GLY A 123 -1.12 -2.55 14.85
N ARG A 124 0.16 -2.71 14.50
CA ARG A 124 1.16 -1.63 14.57
C ARG A 124 0.92 -0.55 13.53
N TRP A 125 0.33 -0.84 12.38
CA TRP A 125 0.17 0.15 11.30
C TRP A 125 -0.56 1.42 11.77
N MET A 126 -1.69 1.22 12.45
CA MET A 126 -2.53 2.31 12.94
C MET A 126 -1.93 3.01 14.16
N GLU A 127 -1.22 2.26 15.00
CA GLU A 127 -0.45 2.84 16.12
C GLU A 127 0.62 3.79 15.60
N LEU A 128 1.37 3.39 14.56
CA LEU A 128 2.40 4.21 13.93
C LEU A 128 1.79 5.45 13.28
N LEU A 129 0.68 5.30 12.54
CA LEU A 129 -0.02 6.44 11.94
C LEU A 129 -0.46 7.47 13.00
N GLN A 130 -1.01 7.00 14.12
CA GLN A 130 -1.44 7.88 15.22
C GLN A 130 -0.26 8.51 15.97
N ALA A 131 0.81 7.76 16.18
CA ALA A 131 2.00 8.24 16.87
C ALA A 131 2.72 9.33 16.07
N GLN A 132 2.76 9.18 14.74
CA GLN A 132 3.42 10.14 13.86
C GLN A 132 2.51 11.27 13.38
N SER A 133 1.18 11.06 13.44
CA SER A 133 0.19 12.08 13.17
C SER A 133 -0.80 12.19 14.32
N ALA A 134 -0.41 12.96 15.34
CA ALA A 134 -1.17 13.17 16.57
C ALA A 134 -2.60 13.71 16.33
N GLU A 135 -2.91 14.18 15.12
CA GLU A 135 -4.19 14.80 14.77
C GLU A 135 -5.05 13.96 13.81
N VAL A 136 -4.55 12.82 13.30
CA VAL A 136 -5.34 11.99 12.35
C VAL A 136 -6.49 11.31 13.07
N THR A 137 -7.69 11.87 12.85
CA THR A 137 -8.97 11.28 13.27
C THR A 137 -9.82 11.02 12.03
N PHE A 138 -10.22 9.76 11.84
CA PHE A 138 -11.14 9.41 10.77
C PHE A 138 -12.60 9.69 11.18
N PRO A 139 -13.46 10.20 10.27
CA PRO A 139 -13.16 10.53 8.88
C PRO A 139 -12.36 11.84 8.74
N VAL A 140 -11.37 11.84 7.85
CA VAL A 140 -10.52 13.00 7.56
C VAL A 140 -11.22 13.91 6.55
N ASP A 141 -11.21 15.23 6.79
CA ASP A 141 -11.64 16.23 5.81
C ASP A 141 -10.50 16.54 4.83
N LEU A 142 -10.79 16.45 3.54
CA LEU A 142 -9.83 16.66 2.45
C LEU A 142 -10.03 18.02 1.75
N SER A 143 -10.96 18.82 2.25
CA SER A 143 -11.21 20.19 1.83
C SER A 143 -10.34 21.10 2.71
N PRO A 144 -9.20 21.63 2.22
CA PRO A 144 -9.14 22.41 1.00
C PRO A 144 -7.92 22.09 0.12
N VAL A 145 -7.45 20.84 0.04
CA VAL A 145 -6.18 20.52 -0.67
C VAL A 145 -6.31 20.91 -2.15
N PRO A 146 -5.66 22.01 -2.62
CA PRO A 146 -5.76 22.45 -4.01
C PRO A 146 -5.06 21.44 -4.92
N GLU A 147 -5.63 21.16 -6.09
CA GLU A 147 -5.04 20.22 -7.06
C GLU A 147 -3.60 20.63 -7.46
N GLU A 148 -3.32 21.92 -7.57
CA GLU A 148 -2.03 22.47 -7.99
C GLU A 148 -0.90 22.28 -6.96
N ALA A 149 -1.23 22.21 -5.67
CA ALA A 149 -0.26 21.92 -4.60
C ALA A 149 0.14 20.44 -4.54
N SER A 150 -0.51 19.58 -5.34
CA SER A 150 -0.37 18.13 -5.24
C SER A 150 0.78 17.56 -6.06
N LEU A 151 1.37 18.29 -7.02
CA LEU A 151 2.40 17.73 -7.91
C LEU A 151 3.66 17.26 -7.15
N SER A 152 4.20 18.10 -6.26
CA SER A 152 5.35 17.71 -5.45
C SER A 152 5.03 16.54 -4.50
N ALA A 153 3.80 16.47 -3.99
CA ALA A 153 3.36 15.35 -3.15
C ALA A 153 3.14 14.05 -3.95
N VAL A 154 2.72 14.15 -5.21
CA VAL A 154 2.63 13.01 -6.14
C VAL A 154 4.03 12.50 -6.49
N GLU A 155 4.97 13.38 -6.79
CA GLU A 155 6.38 12.99 -7.03
C GLU A 155 6.98 12.29 -5.81
N GLN A 156 6.71 12.82 -4.60
CA GLN A 156 7.13 12.17 -3.37
C GLN A 156 6.48 10.78 -3.21
N HIS A 157 5.16 10.67 -3.40
CA HIS A 157 4.47 9.38 -3.38
C HIS A 157 5.12 8.37 -4.33
N ASP A 158 5.46 8.80 -5.54
CA ASP A 158 5.98 7.94 -6.60
C ASP A 158 7.46 7.59 -6.42
N SER A 159 8.21 8.42 -5.70
CA SER A 159 9.61 8.17 -5.36
C SER A 159 9.82 7.08 -4.31
N VAL A 160 8.78 6.73 -3.54
CA VAL A 160 8.85 5.69 -2.51
C VAL A 160 8.62 4.33 -3.15
N ASP A 161 9.72 3.62 -3.39
CA ASP A 161 9.67 2.24 -3.86
C ASP A 161 9.29 1.25 -2.73
N LEU A 162 8.99 0.01 -3.12
CA LEU A 162 8.58 -1.03 -2.19
C LEU A 162 9.62 -1.30 -1.09
N ARG A 163 10.91 -1.28 -1.43
CA ARG A 163 11.98 -1.62 -0.49
C ARG A 163 12.17 -0.50 0.53
N ALA A 164 12.10 0.75 0.11
CA ALA A 164 12.10 1.91 0.99
C ALA A 164 10.89 1.85 1.93
N PHE A 165 9.69 1.60 1.41
CA PHE A 165 8.46 1.46 2.19
C PHE A 165 8.58 0.38 3.29
N LEU A 166 9.00 -0.83 2.91
CA LEU A 166 9.12 -1.95 3.87
C LEU A 166 10.24 -1.72 4.90
N THR A 167 11.33 -1.06 4.50
CA THR A 167 12.42 -0.69 5.41
C THR A 167 11.94 0.32 6.45
N GLU A 168 11.27 1.38 6.00
CA GLU A 168 10.74 2.43 6.85
C GLU A 168 9.73 1.87 7.86
N LEU A 169 8.83 0.98 7.39
CA LEU A 169 7.82 0.33 8.23
C LEU A 169 8.45 -0.51 9.34
N ARG A 170 9.55 -1.21 9.05
CA ARG A 170 10.28 -2.01 10.04
C ARG A 170 10.98 -1.15 11.10
N THR A 171 11.43 0.04 10.73
CA THR A 171 12.23 0.92 11.61
C THR A 171 11.42 1.99 12.33
N ALA A 172 10.16 2.17 11.97
CA ALA A 172 9.20 3.05 12.63
C ALA A 172 8.71 2.47 13.97
#